data_AF-A0A1E3B9S3-F1
#
_entry.id   AF-A0A1E3B9S3-F1
#
_cell.length_a   1.000
_cell.length_b   1.000
_cell.length_c   1.000
_cell.angle_alpha   90.00
_cell.angle_beta   90.00
_cell.angle_gamma   90.00
#
_symmetry.space_group_name_H-M   'P 1'
#
loop_
_entity.id
_entity.type
_entity.pdbx_description
1 polymer ?
#
loop_
_entity_poly.entity_id
_entity_poly.type
_entity_poly.pdbx_seq_one_letter_code
_entity_poly.pdbx_strand_id
1 'polypeptide(L)'
;MSFVDDSRILEAPACWRRRDTLWIWNGCDEESKRRLAKYRPFNTTFLEEYGIQLPSTANSASERIKHWQWSLPTEEEDVHTAASKHFRESLELFPLISFEEWVQEALGIPSTAIWFFRDKFRFLSRIVFPYLRSRPEAGPQYLEAMNTDQVGPFTRAAIQNAYDCIRSGQYSECNLVLDFRFITEPLQTLLHQPSPVQHILQQLDVLEVRFKNWYCHSDKWPGPFDIETPFLKDLSHRSPKFLALQMSEEDHLQFQEIESCPLGALDNNKLFPSINSWWTRRCRAVQECTAAGDEVKSKLVKLVKVLNKMRNYYSTTAALRGLTLGCFHSEELDGLYKMIDPHNNYQGYRNMMLDGRSALHFLVPMEQDIQLYGDSSTLVLVLGASKAYSAVRAFIASCFK
;
A
#
# COMPACT_ATOMS: atom_id res chain seq x y z
N MET A 1 4.64 -42.15 12.42
CA MET A 1 6.10 -42.15 12.16
C MET A 1 6.32 -41.41 10.85
N SER A 2 7.08 -40.32 10.94
CA SER A 2 7.75 -39.47 9.92
C SER A 2 7.62 -39.88 8.44
N PHE A 3 7.45 -38.99 7.45
CA PHE A 3 7.91 -37.61 7.30
C PHE A 3 6.86 -36.84 6.47
N VAL A 4 6.41 -35.69 6.94
CA VAL A 4 6.00 -34.63 6.01
C VAL A 4 7.25 -33.81 5.75
N ASP A 5 7.45 -33.48 4.49
CA ASP A 5 8.61 -32.83 3.91
C ASP A 5 8.92 -31.47 4.58
N ASP A 6 9.68 -31.53 5.68
CA ASP A 6 10.30 -30.40 6.39
C ASP A 6 11.57 -29.90 5.68
N SER A 7 11.87 -30.39 4.47
CA SER A 7 13.15 -30.11 3.78
C SER A 7 13.24 -28.73 3.11
N ARG A 8 12.34 -27.81 3.44
CA ARG A 8 12.49 -26.38 3.14
C ARG A 8 12.54 -25.45 4.35
N ILE A 9 12.58 -26.01 5.57
CA ILE A 9 13.17 -25.26 6.67
C ILE A 9 14.69 -25.44 6.54
N LEU A 10 15.29 -24.77 5.55
CA LEU A 10 16.65 -24.27 5.75
C LEU A 10 16.58 -23.58 7.11
N GLU A 11 17.31 -24.07 8.12
CA GLU A 11 17.34 -23.46 9.45
C GLU A 11 17.45 -21.95 9.25
N ALA A 12 16.33 -21.25 9.48
CA ALA A 12 16.27 -19.84 9.16
C ALA A 12 17.43 -19.17 9.91
N PRO A 13 18.23 -18.33 9.24
CA PRO A 13 19.38 -17.73 9.91
C PRO A 13 18.89 -17.07 11.18
N ALA A 14 19.56 -17.36 12.31
CA ALA A 14 19.11 -16.89 13.63
C ALA A 14 18.87 -15.36 13.67
N CYS A 15 19.57 -14.63 12.80
CA CYS A 15 19.34 -13.23 12.54
C CYS A 15 19.63 -12.90 11.07
N TRP A 16 18.71 -12.22 10.41
CA TRP A 16 18.97 -11.52 9.16
C TRP A 16 20.09 -10.51 9.38
N ARG A 17 21.15 -10.61 8.55
CA ARG A 17 22.31 -9.71 8.59
C ARG A 17 22.82 -9.45 10.00
N ARG A 18 23.12 -10.52 10.74
CA ARG A 18 23.56 -10.48 12.15
C ARG A 18 24.50 -9.32 12.49
N ARG A 19 25.54 -9.10 11.68
CA ARG A 19 26.50 -8.00 11.87
C ARG A 19 25.84 -6.62 11.84
N ASP A 20 25.02 -6.36 10.82
CA ASP A 20 24.35 -5.07 10.63
C ASP A 20 23.30 -4.84 11.72
N THR A 21 22.56 -5.89 12.07
CA THR A 21 21.59 -5.88 13.17
C THR A 21 22.25 -5.52 14.51
N LEU A 22 23.39 -6.13 14.83
CA LEU A 22 24.16 -5.80 16.05
C LEU A 22 24.73 -4.38 16.00
N TRP A 23 25.16 -3.93 14.83
CA TRP A 23 25.64 -2.56 14.66
C TRP A 23 24.52 -1.54 14.93
N ILE A 24 23.31 -1.77 14.41
CA ILE A 24 22.14 -0.94 14.69
C ILE A 24 21.78 -0.96 16.17
N TRP A 25 21.71 -2.15 16.76
CA TRP A 25 21.30 -2.33 18.14
C TRP A 25 22.24 -1.61 19.13
N ASN A 26 23.55 -1.67 18.89
CA ASN A 26 24.55 -1.14 19.81
C ASN A 26 24.95 0.31 19.53
N GLY A 27 24.78 0.81 18.30
CA GLY A 27 25.43 2.05 17.86
C GLY A 27 24.61 3.00 17.00
N CYS A 28 23.37 2.67 16.62
CA CYS A 28 22.52 3.58 15.85
C CYS A 28 21.56 4.39 16.72
N ASP A 29 20.86 5.30 16.05
CA ASP A 29 19.76 6.09 16.60
C ASP A 29 18.58 5.20 17.07
N GLU A 30 17.80 5.73 18.00
CA GLU A 30 16.66 5.02 18.61
C GLU A 30 15.57 4.65 17.60
N GLU A 31 15.40 5.42 16.53
CA GLU A 31 14.41 5.14 15.49
C GLU A 31 14.80 3.89 14.67
N SER A 32 16.08 3.76 14.33
CA SER A 32 16.62 2.52 13.73
C SER A 32 16.43 1.31 14.63
N LYS A 33 16.66 1.44 15.95
CA LYS A 33 16.42 0.35 16.92
C LYS A 33 14.93 0.00 17.03
N ARG A 34 14.05 1.00 17.04
CA ARG A 34 12.59 0.82 17.06
C ARG A 34 12.11 0.03 15.85
N ARG A 35 12.59 0.36 14.64
CA ARG A 35 12.27 -0.39 13.42
C ARG A 35 12.76 -1.83 13.48
N LEU A 36 13.97 -2.03 13.95
CA LEU A 36 14.56 -3.35 14.11
C LEU A 36 13.73 -4.21 15.09
N ALA A 37 13.32 -3.63 16.23
CA ALA A 37 12.45 -4.29 17.21
C ALA A 37 11.02 -4.55 16.70
N LYS A 38 10.53 -3.71 15.78
CA LYS A 38 9.21 -3.86 15.14
C LYS A 38 9.20 -5.02 14.13
N TYR A 39 10.13 -5.02 13.16
CA TYR A 39 10.15 -6.05 12.11
C TYR A 39 10.75 -7.38 12.58
N ARG A 40 11.50 -7.38 13.69
CA ARG A 40 12.06 -8.58 14.33
C ARG A 40 12.72 -9.54 13.33
N PRO A 41 13.74 -9.10 12.60
CA PRO A 41 14.36 -9.93 11.58
C PRO A 41 15.35 -10.95 12.22
N PHE A 42 14.97 -11.51 13.37
CA PHE A 42 15.72 -12.45 14.19
C PHE A 42 14.77 -13.36 14.95
N ASN A 43 15.24 -14.57 15.27
CA ASN A 43 14.47 -15.55 16.03
C ASN A 43 14.75 -15.46 17.54
N THR A 44 14.10 -16.33 18.32
CA THR A 44 14.27 -16.40 19.78
C THR A 44 15.70 -16.72 20.20
N THR A 45 16.42 -17.56 19.44
CA THR A 45 17.83 -17.90 19.69
C THR A 45 18.72 -16.66 19.73
N PHE A 46 18.54 -15.73 18.78
CA PHE A 46 19.33 -14.49 18.76
C PHE A 46 19.01 -13.57 19.94
N LEU A 47 17.74 -13.49 20.36
CA LEU A 47 17.33 -12.70 21.52
C LEU A 47 17.97 -13.22 22.80
N GLU A 48 17.97 -14.54 22.99
CA GLU A 48 18.59 -15.22 24.13
C GLU A 48 20.11 -15.02 24.14
N GLU A 49 20.77 -15.17 23.00
CA GLU A 49 22.23 -15.02 22.86
C GLU A 49 22.72 -13.62 23.29
N TYR A 50 21.92 -12.59 23.02
CA TYR A 50 22.29 -11.19 23.28
C TYR A 50 21.52 -10.53 24.42
N GLY A 51 20.71 -11.29 25.17
CA GLY A 51 19.93 -10.78 26.30
C GLY A 51 18.94 -9.67 25.91
N ILE A 52 18.44 -9.69 24.67
CA ILE A 52 17.53 -8.66 24.16
C ILE A 52 16.11 -8.98 24.62
N GLN A 53 15.54 -8.12 25.45
CA GLN A 53 14.13 -8.18 25.82
C GLN A 53 13.31 -7.29 24.89
N LEU A 54 12.41 -7.90 24.11
CA LEU A 54 11.44 -7.16 23.32
C LEU A 54 10.18 -6.86 24.16
N PRO A 55 9.46 -5.77 23.86
CA PRO A 55 8.15 -5.54 24.41
C PRO A 55 7.23 -6.72 24.05
N SER A 56 6.50 -7.23 25.04
CA SER A 56 5.44 -8.21 24.82
C SER A 56 4.42 -7.64 23.83
N THR A 57 4.39 -8.15 22.61
CA THR A 57 3.31 -7.86 21.67
C THR A 57 2.10 -8.64 22.14
N ALA A 58 1.07 -7.95 22.64
CA ALA A 58 -0.20 -8.58 22.92
C ALA A 58 -0.74 -9.21 21.62
N ASN A 59 -0.81 -10.54 21.60
CA ASN A 59 -1.20 -11.42 20.49
C ASN A 59 -2.69 -11.29 20.09
N SER A 60 -3.26 -10.09 20.13
CA SER A 60 -4.68 -9.85 19.83
C SER A 60 -5.06 -10.32 18.42
N ALA A 61 -4.17 -10.16 17.43
CA ALA A 61 -4.36 -10.65 16.07
C ALA A 61 -4.42 -12.19 16.00
N SER A 62 -3.41 -12.88 16.56
CA SER A 62 -3.36 -14.34 16.60
C SER A 62 -4.57 -14.94 17.32
N GLU A 63 -4.98 -14.37 18.45
CA GLU A 63 -6.17 -14.85 19.18
C GLU A 63 -7.47 -14.60 18.41
N ARG A 64 -7.61 -13.46 17.71
CA ARG A 64 -8.76 -13.20 16.82
C ARG A 64 -8.83 -14.21 15.68
N ILE A 65 -7.70 -14.47 15.01
CA ILE A 65 -7.65 -15.47 13.92
C ILE A 65 -7.95 -16.86 14.47
N LYS A 66 -7.36 -17.25 15.60
CA LYS A 66 -7.60 -18.54 16.26
C LYS A 66 -9.06 -18.77 16.61
N HIS A 67 -9.79 -17.73 17.02
CA HIS A 67 -11.22 -17.81 17.34
C HIS A 67 -12.15 -17.55 16.15
N TRP A 68 -11.60 -17.31 14.95
CA TRP A 68 -12.41 -17.17 13.74
C TRP A 68 -13.24 -18.42 13.46
N GLN A 69 -14.51 -18.22 13.14
CA GLN A 69 -15.43 -19.28 12.74
C GLN A 69 -15.98 -18.94 11.36
N TRP A 70 -15.77 -19.85 10.42
CA TRP A 70 -16.40 -19.74 9.12
C TRP A 70 -17.90 -19.92 9.25
N SER A 71 -18.66 -19.14 8.49
CA SER A 71 -20.05 -19.44 8.33
C SER A 71 -20.24 -20.78 7.58
N LEU A 72 -21.18 -21.59 8.04
CA LEU A 72 -21.45 -22.89 7.43
C LEU A 72 -22.41 -22.72 6.24
N PRO A 73 -22.16 -23.37 5.09
CA PRO A 73 -23.14 -23.44 4.03
C PRO A 73 -24.34 -24.26 4.49
N THR A 74 -25.55 -23.73 4.32
CA THR A 74 -26.77 -24.49 4.62
C THR A 74 -27.18 -25.35 3.44
N GLU A 75 -27.97 -26.41 3.67
CA GLU A 75 -28.48 -27.23 2.56
C GLU A 75 -29.35 -26.42 1.59
N GLU A 76 -30.01 -25.35 2.02
CA GLU A 76 -30.86 -24.56 1.12
C GLU A 76 -30.10 -23.43 0.41
N GLU A 77 -28.84 -23.18 0.79
CA GLU A 77 -28.06 -22.06 0.26
C GLU A 77 -27.52 -22.37 -1.15
N ASP A 78 -27.70 -21.41 -2.05
CA ASP A 78 -27.12 -21.45 -3.39
C ASP A 78 -25.58 -21.39 -3.33
N VAL A 79 -24.93 -22.09 -4.26
CA VAL A 79 -23.47 -22.22 -4.34
C VAL A 79 -22.78 -20.87 -4.50
N HIS A 80 -23.33 -19.95 -5.30
CA HIS A 80 -22.74 -18.63 -5.48
C HIS A 80 -22.85 -17.78 -4.22
N THR A 81 -23.92 -17.96 -3.44
CA THR A 81 -24.13 -17.27 -2.16
C THR A 81 -23.10 -17.73 -1.13
N ALA A 82 -22.96 -19.06 -0.96
CA ALA A 82 -21.96 -19.64 -0.06
C ALA A 82 -20.53 -19.23 -0.47
N ALA A 83 -20.22 -19.25 -1.76
CA ALA A 83 -18.93 -18.82 -2.30
C ALA A 83 -18.62 -17.35 -1.98
N SER A 84 -19.58 -16.46 -2.23
CA SER A 84 -19.43 -15.02 -1.97
C SER A 84 -19.23 -14.72 -0.48
N LYS A 85 -19.90 -15.47 0.39
CA LYS A 85 -19.81 -15.33 1.84
C LYS A 85 -18.42 -15.73 2.37
N HIS A 86 -17.93 -16.90 1.99
CA HIS A 86 -16.57 -17.34 2.36
C HIS A 86 -15.50 -16.43 1.77
N PHE A 87 -15.72 -15.90 0.56
CA PHE A 87 -14.84 -14.91 -0.04
C PHE A 87 -14.76 -13.64 0.83
N ARG A 88 -15.90 -13.06 1.23
CA ARG A 88 -15.91 -11.88 2.11
C ARG A 88 -15.23 -12.16 3.45
N GLU A 89 -15.52 -13.29 4.08
CA GLU A 89 -14.87 -13.69 5.33
C GLU A 89 -13.34 -13.84 5.16
N SER A 90 -12.87 -14.31 3.99
CA SER A 90 -11.43 -14.38 3.71
C SER A 90 -10.77 -13.00 3.60
N LEU A 91 -11.47 -12.01 3.05
CA LEU A 91 -11.02 -10.61 2.99
C LEU A 91 -11.02 -9.96 4.38
N GLU A 92 -11.87 -10.39 5.29
CA GLU A 92 -11.88 -9.91 6.68
C GLU A 92 -10.76 -10.55 7.52
N LEU A 93 -10.40 -11.80 7.20
CA LEU A 93 -9.38 -12.55 7.93
C LEU A 93 -7.95 -12.12 7.57
N PHE A 94 -7.67 -11.85 6.30
CA PHE A 94 -6.32 -11.51 5.82
C PHE A 94 -5.70 -10.26 6.49
N PRO A 95 -6.43 -9.14 6.65
CA PRO A 95 -5.93 -7.92 7.30
C PRO A 95 -5.60 -8.08 8.79
N LEU A 96 -6.00 -9.19 9.41
CA LEU A 96 -5.65 -9.48 10.80
C LEU A 96 -4.17 -9.85 10.95
N ILE A 97 -3.53 -10.33 9.89
CA ILE A 97 -2.08 -10.59 9.89
C ILE A 97 -1.37 -9.26 9.70
N SER A 98 -0.48 -8.92 10.63
CA SER A 98 0.27 -7.67 10.54
C SER A 98 1.34 -7.75 9.46
N PHE A 99 1.76 -6.58 8.94
CA PHE A 99 2.81 -6.54 7.93
C PHE A 99 4.14 -7.10 8.44
N GLU A 100 4.45 -6.92 9.72
CA GLU A 100 5.65 -7.47 10.37
C GLU A 100 5.69 -8.99 10.33
N GLU A 101 4.55 -9.66 10.47
CA GLU A 101 4.48 -11.12 10.36
C GLU A 101 4.73 -11.60 8.93
N TRP A 102 4.27 -10.85 7.92
CA TRP A 102 4.62 -11.13 6.52
C TRP A 102 6.11 -10.94 6.23
N VAL A 103 6.75 -9.94 6.85
CA VAL A 103 8.20 -9.75 6.79
C VAL A 103 8.94 -10.92 7.45
N GLN A 104 8.46 -11.42 8.59
CA GLN A 104 9.02 -12.60 9.25
C GLN A 104 8.88 -13.87 8.40
N GLU A 105 7.69 -14.13 7.84
CA GLU A 105 7.47 -15.27 6.92
C GLU A 105 8.38 -15.18 5.70
N ALA A 106 8.59 -13.98 5.15
CA ALA A 106 9.54 -13.75 4.07
C ALA A 106 10.99 -14.12 4.47
N LEU A 107 11.39 -13.88 5.72
CA LEU A 107 12.68 -14.30 6.28
C LEU A 107 12.77 -15.79 6.65
N GLY A 108 11.67 -16.54 6.51
CA GLY A 108 11.56 -17.93 6.98
C GLY A 108 11.43 -18.04 8.50
N ILE A 109 11.11 -16.94 9.19
CA ILE A 109 10.87 -16.92 10.64
C ILE A 109 9.40 -17.29 10.89
N PRO A 110 9.10 -18.34 11.68
CA PRO A 110 7.73 -18.76 11.92
C PRO A 110 6.86 -17.68 12.58
N SER A 111 5.69 -17.41 12.01
CA SER A 111 4.66 -16.56 12.61
C SER A 111 3.48 -17.39 13.13
N THR A 112 3.04 -17.09 14.36
CA THR A 112 1.89 -17.75 14.98
C THR A 112 0.57 -17.37 14.30
N ALA A 113 0.37 -16.11 13.90
CA ALA A 113 -0.89 -15.73 13.25
C ALA A 113 -0.98 -16.25 11.81
N ILE A 114 0.15 -16.33 11.09
CA ILE A 114 0.20 -17.00 9.76
C ILE A 114 -0.08 -18.49 9.91
N TRP A 115 0.43 -19.14 10.97
CA TRP A 115 0.09 -20.53 11.26
C TRP A 115 -1.41 -20.72 11.50
N PHE A 116 -2.02 -19.91 12.38
CA PHE A 116 -3.47 -19.96 12.62
C PHE A 116 -4.27 -19.65 11.35
N PHE A 117 -3.80 -18.72 10.51
CA PHE A 117 -4.44 -18.41 9.23
C PHE A 117 -4.45 -19.62 8.31
N ARG A 118 -3.32 -20.33 8.15
CA ARG A 118 -3.25 -21.60 7.40
C ARG A 118 -4.24 -22.63 7.96
N ASP A 119 -4.29 -22.76 9.29
CA ASP A 119 -5.22 -23.68 9.96
C ASP A 119 -6.69 -23.34 9.69
N LYS A 120 -7.05 -22.05 9.61
CA LYS A 120 -8.41 -21.64 9.27
C LYS A 120 -8.84 -22.05 7.86
N PHE A 121 -7.98 -21.97 6.85
CA PHE A 121 -8.35 -22.48 5.53
C PHE A 121 -8.38 -24.01 5.44
N ARG A 122 -7.57 -24.72 6.24
CA ARG A 122 -7.74 -26.17 6.41
C ARG A 122 -9.10 -26.49 7.01
N PHE A 123 -9.50 -25.76 8.05
CA PHE A 123 -10.82 -25.89 8.65
C PHE A 123 -11.95 -25.56 7.65
N LEU A 124 -11.80 -24.53 6.81
CA LEU A 124 -12.74 -24.25 5.71
C LEU A 124 -12.87 -25.44 4.75
N SER A 125 -11.75 -26.06 4.38
CA SER A 125 -11.77 -27.26 3.53
C SER A 125 -12.54 -28.41 4.21
N ARG A 126 -12.36 -28.61 5.53
CA ARG A 126 -13.08 -29.62 6.32
C ARG A 126 -14.59 -29.38 6.34
N ILE A 127 -15.03 -28.15 6.54
CA ILE A 127 -16.48 -27.84 6.65
C ILE A 127 -17.19 -27.89 5.29
N VAL A 128 -16.49 -27.55 4.21
CA VAL A 128 -17.04 -27.59 2.86
C VAL A 128 -17.10 -29.01 2.31
N PHE A 129 -16.19 -29.90 2.74
CA PHE A 129 -16.14 -31.28 2.26
C PHE A 129 -17.47 -32.04 2.43
N PRO A 130 -18.14 -32.07 3.60
CA PRO A 130 -19.45 -32.71 3.75
C PRO A 130 -20.52 -32.12 2.82
N TYR A 131 -20.55 -30.79 2.68
CA TYR A 131 -21.49 -30.07 1.81
C TYR A 131 -21.32 -30.52 0.35
N LEU A 132 -20.09 -30.50 -0.16
CA LEU A 132 -19.77 -30.95 -1.52
C LEU A 132 -19.94 -32.47 -1.68
N ARG A 133 -19.74 -33.27 -0.62
CA ARG A 133 -19.94 -34.72 -0.68
C ARG A 133 -21.42 -35.07 -0.84
N SER A 134 -22.32 -34.31 -0.22
CA SER A 134 -23.76 -34.46 -0.43
C SER A 134 -24.24 -33.96 -1.80
N ARG A 135 -23.44 -33.10 -2.46
CA ARG A 135 -23.74 -32.49 -3.77
C ARG A 135 -22.49 -32.41 -4.66
N PRO A 136 -22.00 -33.55 -5.18
CA PRO A 136 -20.76 -33.56 -5.96
C PRO A 136 -20.79 -32.62 -7.18
N GLU A 137 -21.97 -32.45 -7.79
CA GLU A 137 -22.23 -31.54 -8.92
C GLU A 137 -22.05 -30.06 -8.59
N ALA A 138 -22.16 -29.68 -7.31
CA ALA A 138 -21.94 -28.32 -6.84
C ALA A 138 -20.45 -27.94 -6.84
N GLY A 139 -19.53 -28.92 -6.81
CA GLY A 139 -18.09 -28.68 -6.74
C GLY A 139 -17.55 -27.82 -7.89
N PRO A 140 -17.78 -28.18 -9.17
CA PRO A 140 -17.41 -27.35 -10.31
C PRO A 140 -18.04 -25.95 -10.27
N GLN A 141 -19.32 -25.84 -9.90
CA GLN A 141 -20.03 -24.56 -9.79
C GLN A 141 -19.42 -23.68 -8.70
N TYR A 142 -18.99 -24.27 -7.59
CA TYR A 142 -18.31 -23.58 -6.49
C TYR A 142 -16.97 -23.01 -6.95
N LEU A 143 -16.20 -23.81 -7.67
CA LEU A 143 -14.92 -23.39 -8.23
C LEU A 143 -15.08 -22.35 -9.33
N GLU A 144 -16.13 -22.46 -10.15
CA GLU A 144 -16.47 -21.47 -11.18
C GLU A 144 -16.89 -20.14 -10.56
N ALA A 145 -17.72 -20.15 -9.51
CA ALA A 145 -18.05 -18.97 -8.72
C ALA A 145 -16.79 -18.31 -8.11
N MET A 146 -15.76 -19.12 -7.84
CA MET A 146 -14.45 -18.69 -7.35
C MET A 146 -13.43 -18.38 -8.47
N ASN A 147 -13.79 -18.52 -9.74
CA ASN A 147 -12.89 -18.37 -10.90
C ASN A 147 -12.84 -16.94 -11.47
N THR A 148 -13.32 -15.95 -10.71
CA THR A 148 -13.16 -14.55 -11.10
C THR A 148 -11.87 -13.99 -10.48
N ASP A 149 -11.22 -13.05 -11.17
CA ASP A 149 -10.04 -12.32 -10.66
C ASP A 149 -10.29 -11.56 -9.33
N GLN A 150 -11.52 -11.59 -8.84
CA GLN A 150 -11.95 -10.92 -7.62
C GLN A 150 -11.90 -11.84 -6.39
N VAL A 151 -11.88 -13.16 -6.58
CA VAL A 151 -12.04 -14.13 -5.49
C VAL A 151 -10.70 -14.69 -4.99
N GLY A 152 -10.59 -14.81 -3.67
CA GLY A 152 -9.31 -15.03 -3.00
C GLY A 152 -8.60 -16.33 -3.29
N PRO A 153 -7.25 -16.29 -3.47
CA PRO A 153 -6.47 -17.49 -3.77
C PRO A 153 -6.58 -18.54 -2.67
N PHE A 154 -6.74 -18.12 -1.42
CA PHE A 154 -6.81 -19.04 -0.27
C PHE A 154 -8.13 -19.78 -0.17
N THR A 155 -9.25 -19.07 -0.34
CA THR A 155 -10.59 -19.66 -0.32
C THR A 155 -10.70 -20.66 -1.44
N ARG A 156 -10.31 -20.27 -2.66
CA ARG A 156 -10.29 -21.17 -3.82
C ARG A 156 -9.45 -22.43 -3.56
N ALA A 157 -8.27 -22.30 -2.98
CA ALA A 157 -7.42 -23.44 -2.64
C ALA A 157 -8.10 -24.40 -1.63
N ALA A 158 -8.77 -23.87 -0.61
CA ALA A 158 -9.50 -24.67 0.38
C ALA A 158 -10.67 -25.46 -0.24
N ILE A 159 -11.43 -24.81 -1.13
CA ILE A 159 -12.55 -25.44 -1.86
C ILE A 159 -12.02 -26.49 -2.84
N GLN A 160 -10.96 -26.17 -3.59
CA GLN A 160 -10.32 -27.09 -4.52
C GLN A 160 -9.84 -28.36 -3.79
N ASN A 161 -9.19 -28.21 -2.64
CA ASN A 161 -8.77 -29.35 -1.83
C ASN A 161 -9.95 -30.21 -1.36
N ALA A 162 -11.05 -29.58 -0.93
CA ALA A 162 -12.26 -30.32 -0.53
C ALA A 162 -12.85 -31.11 -1.71
N TYR A 163 -12.89 -30.51 -2.90
CA TYR A 163 -13.38 -31.15 -4.11
C TYR A 163 -12.47 -32.30 -4.58
N ASP A 164 -11.15 -32.12 -4.54
CA ASP A 164 -10.19 -33.17 -4.91
C ASP A 164 -10.26 -34.37 -3.95
N CYS A 165 -10.51 -34.12 -2.66
CA CYS A 165 -10.76 -35.17 -1.66
C CYS A 165 -12.02 -36.00 -1.96
N ILE A 166 -13.05 -35.40 -2.58
CA ILE A 166 -14.24 -36.13 -3.01
C ILE A 166 -13.90 -37.03 -4.18
N ARG A 167 -13.13 -36.51 -5.16
CA ARG A 167 -12.70 -37.27 -6.33
C ARG A 167 -11.78 -38.44 -5.99
N SER A 168 -10.94 -38.29 -4.97
CA SER A 168 -10.05 -39.35 -4.49
C SER A 168 -10.76 -40.36 -3.57
N GLY A 169 -12.00 -40.07 -3.13
CA GLY A 169 -12.76 -40.92 -2.21
C GLY A 169 -12.23 -40.93 -0.77
N GLN A 170 -11.19 -40.15 -0.46
CA GLN A 170 -10.58 -40.05 0.87
C GLN A 170 -10.27 -38.59 1.19
N TYR A 171 -10.69 -38.15 2.38
CA TYR A 171 -10.35 -36.83 2.88
C TYR A 171 -8.90 -36.80 3.36
N SER A 172 -8.10 -35.88 2.82
CA SER A 172 -6.72 -35.62 3.23
C SER A 172 -6.45 -34.12 3.27
N GLU A 173 -6.25 -33.60 4.46
CA GLU A 173 -5.89 -32.18 4.66
C GLU A 173 -4.46 -31.86 4.27
N CYS A 174 -3.61 -32.89 4.24
CA CYS A 174 -2.19 -32.77 3.96
C CYS A 174 -1.91 -32.21 2.57
N ASN A 175 -2.92 -32.18 1.68
CA ASN A 175 -2.80 -31.69 0.32
C ASN A 175 -3.08 -30.18 0.18
N LEU A 176 -3.62 -29.51 1.21
CA LEU A 176 -3.89 -28.07 1.13
C LEU A 176 -2.60 -27.25 1.27
N VAL A 177 -2.15 -26.68 0.16
CA VAL A 177 -1.03 -25.74 0.11
C VAL A 177 -1.57 -24.34 -0.16
N LEU A 178 -1.37 -23.42 0.79
CA LEU A 178 -1.64 -21.99 0.58
C LEU A 178 -0.37 -21.30 0.05
N ASP A 179 -0.54 -20.52 -1.01
CA ASP A 179 0.54 -19.81 -1.67
C ASP A 179 0.62 -18.35 -1.20
N PHE A 180 1.67 -18.01 -0.46
CA PHE A 180 1.95 -16.65 0.02
C PHE A 180 2.96 -15.89 -0.84
N ARG A 181 3.44 -16.48 -1.94
CA ARG A 181 4.54 -15.93 -2.75
C ARG A 181 4.25 -14.54 -3.30
N PHE A 182 2.98 -14.19 -3.53
CA PHE A 182 2.59 -12.85 -3.98
C PHE A 182 3.06 -11.73 -3.02
N ILE A 183 3.24 -12.01 -1.73
CA ILE A 183 3.77 -11.05 -0.74
C ILE A 183 5.16 -11.45 -0.23
N THR A 184 5.44 -12.75 -0.04
CA THR A 184 6.72 -13.19 0.53
C THR A 184 7.88 -13.07 -0.45
N GLU A 185 7.71 -13.35 -1.76
CA GLU A 185 8.80 -13.23 -2.74
C GLU A 185 9.23 -11.77 -2.97
N PRO A 186 8.32 -10.79 -3.13
CA PRO A 186 8.72 -9.39 -3.20
C PRO A 186 9.44 -8.93 -1.92
N LEU A 187 8.94 -9.28 -0.74
CA LEU A 187 9.60 -8.93 0.52
C LEU A 187 10.97 -9.58 0.65
N GLN A 188 11.12 -10.85 0.27
CA GLN A 188 12.42 -11.51 0.18
C GLN A 188 13.37 -10.75 -0.75
N THR A 189 12.90 -10.38 -1.94
CA THR A 189 13.70 -9.62 -2.90
C THR A 189 14.22 -8.33 -2.27
N LEU A 190 13.37 -7.58 -1.57
CA LEU A 190 13.74 -6.38 -0.83
C LEU A 190 14.80 -6.66 0.26
N LEU A 191 14.58 -7.67 1.10
CA LEU A 191 15.44 -7.99 2.24
C LEU A 191 16.84 -8.47 1.83
N HIS A 192 16.98 -9.01 0.60
CA HIS A 192 18.25 -9.46 0.04
C HIS A 192 18.99 -8.37 -0.76
N GLN A 193 18.40 -7.18 -0.98
CA GLN A 193 19.06 -6.10 -1.72
C GLN A 193 20.33 -5.61 -1.01
N PRO A 194 21.44 -5.30 -1.71
CA PRO A 194 22.70 -4.85 -1.10
C PRO A 194 22.65 -3.40 -0.55
N SER A 195 21.47 -2.93 -0.13
CA SER A 195 21.25 -1.62 0.50
C SER A 195 21.67 -1.65 1.98
N PRO A 196 22.06 -0.49 2.56
CA PRO A 196 22.22 -0.35 4.01
C PRO A 196 20.95 -0.75 4.75
N VAL A 197 21.07 -1.44 5.88
CA VAL A 197 19.91 -1.96 6.63
C VAL A 197 18.95 -0.86 7.07
N GLN A 198 19.46 0.31 7.45
CA GLN A 198 18.61 1.48 7.79
C GLN A 198 17.67 1.85 6.64
N HIS A 199 18.16 1.82 5.39
CA HIS A 199 17.35 2.13 4.22
C HIS A 199 16.29 1.05 3.95
N ILE A 200 16.63 -0.23 4.15
CA ILE A 200 15.66 -1.33 4.05
C ILE A 200 14.57 -1.17 5.12
N LEU A 201 14.93 -0.86 6.36
CA LEU A 201 13.98 -0.64 7.45
C LEU A 201 13.05 0.56 7.18
N GLN A 202 13.57 1.64 6.60
CA GLN A 202 12.75 2.77 6.16
C GLN A 202 11.78 2.37 5.03
N GLN A 203 12.25 1.58 4.06
CA GLN A 203 11.39 1.06 2.99
C GLN A 203 10.27 0.18 3.56
N LEU A 204 10.55 -0.66 4.56
CA LEU A 204 9.51 -1.46 5.22
C LEU A 204 8.45 -0.58 5.88
N ASP A 205 8.79 0.55 6.50
CA ASP A 205 7.80 1.48 7.07
C ASP A 205 6.88 2.09 6.00
N VAL A 206 7.45 2.46 4.84
CA VAL A 206 6.67 2.95 3.69
C VAL A 206 5.74 1.85 3.16
N LEU A 207 6.25 0.62 3.05
CA LEU A 207 5.51 -0.53 2.56
C LEU A 207 4.42 -1.01 3.53
N GLU A 208 4.57 -0.81 4.84
CA GLU A 208 3.51 -1.09 5.80
C GLU A 208 2.28 -0.21 5.55
N VAL A 209 2.49 1.09 5.28
CA VAL A 209 1.39 2.01 4.94
C VAL A 209 0.73 1.56 3.64
N ARG A 210 1.53 1.16 2.65
CA ARG A 210 1.02 0.60 1.39
C ARG A 210 0.20 -0.66 1.61
N PHE A 211 0.71 -1.61 2.41
CA PHE A 211 0.03 -2.84 2.77
C PHE A 211 -1.35 -2.55 3.36
N LYS A 212 -1.42 -1.63 4.35
CA LYS A 212 -2.70 -1.22 4.95
C LYS A 212 -3.64 -0.60 3.92
N ASN A 213 -3.15 0.29 3.06
CA ASN A 213 -4.00 0.97 2.09
C ASN A 213 -4.53 0.05 0.97
N TRP A 214 -3.74 -0.92 0.53
CA TRP A 214 -4.07 -1.74 -0.64
C TRP A 214 -4.62 -3.13 -0.30
N TYR A 215 -4.20 -3.71 0.82
CA TYR A 215 -4.54 -5.10 1.16
C TYR A 215 -5.57 -5.18 2.30
N CYS A 216 -5.65 -4.17 3.16
CA CYS A 216 -6.63 -4.16 4.25
C CYS A 216 -7.96 -3.47 3.90
N HIS A 217 -8.00 -2.67 2.82
CA HIS A 217 -9.17 -1.86 2.45
C HIS A 217 -9.62 -2.09 1.00
N SER A 218 -9.22 -3.21 0.39
CA SER A 218 -9.62 -3.55 -0.97
C SER A 218 -10.80 -4.52 -0.98
N ASP A 219 -11.78 -4.25 -1.83
CA ASP A 219 -12.93 -5.13 -2.08
C ASP A 219 -12.58 -6.32 -3.00
N LYS A 220 -11.33 -6.37 -3.47
CA LYS A 220 -10.80 -7.40 -4.38
C LYS A 220 -9.45 -7.90 -3.89
N TRP A 221 -9.10 -9.14 -4.25
CA TRP A 221 -7.75 -9.60 -3.99
C TRP A 221 -6.73 -8.81 -4.78
N PRO A 222 -5.75 -8.19 -4.11
CA PRO A 222 -4.70 -7.46 -4.77
C PRO A 222 -3.73 -8.43 -5.46
N GLY A 223 -3.08 -7.93 -6.52
CA GLY A 223 -2.01 -8.65 -7.20
C GLY A 223 -0.73 -8.77 -6.35
N PRO A 224 0.40 -9.12 -6.99
CA PRO A 224 1.70 -9.17 -6.33
C PRO A 224 2.01 -7.88 -5.56
N PHE A 225 2.62 -8.01 -4.39
CA PHE A 225 2.95 -6.89 -3.52
C PHE A 225 4.04 -6.02 -4.16
N ASP A 226 3.67 -4.78 -4.49
CA ASP A 226 4.59 -3.80 -5.06
C ASP A 226 5.51 -3.24 -3.98
N ILE A 227 6.80 -3.59 -4.07
CA ILE A 227 7.86 -3.13 -3.18
C ILE A 227 8.55 -1.84 -3.66
N GLU A 228 8.20 -1.31 -4.84
CA GLU A 228 8.89 -0.16 -5.40
C GLU A 228 8.57 1.13 -4.66
N THR A 229 9.61 1.80 -4.19
CA THR A 229 9.53 3.05 -3.42
C THR A 229 10.32 4.17 -4.08
N PRO A 230 10.07 4.49 -5.37
CA PRO A 230 10.88 5.44 -6.12
C PRO A 230 10.92 6.83 -5.48
N PHE A 231 9.78 7.28 -4.94
CA PHE A 231 9.70 8.58 -4.27
C PHE A 231 10.54 8.66 -2.98
N LEU A 232 10.59 7.58 -2.21
CA LEU A 232 11.49 7.50 -1.04
C LEU A 232 12.95 7.53 -1.48
N LYS A 233 13.32 6.73 -2.50
CA LYS A 233 14.69 6.73 -3.06
C LYS A 233 15.09 8.14 -3.50
N ASP A 234 14.19 8.84 -4.18
CA ASP A 234 14.38 10.21 -4.62
C ASP A 234 14.55 11.20 -3.46
N LEU A 235 13.74 11.11 -2.40
CA LEU A 235 13.90 11.90 -1.16
C LEU A 235 15.22 11.62 -0.43
N SER A 236 15.71 10.38 -0.47
CA SER A 236 16.97 10.00 0.15
C SER A 236 18.17 10.57 -0.59
N HIS A 237 18.15 10.55 -1.93
CA HIS A 237 19.32 10.89 -2.75
C HIS A 237 19.34 12.30 -3.32
N ARG A 238 18.20 13.00 -3.37
CA ARG A 238 18.08 14.31 -4.02
C ARG A 238 17.66 15.39 -3.01
N SER A 239 18.04 16.62 -3.31
CA SER A 239 17.57 17.77 -2.53
C SER A 239 16.08 18.02 -2.79
N PRO A 240 15.30 18.49 -1.79
CA PRO A 240 13.90 18.87 -1.99
C PRO A 240 13.69 19.87 -3.14
N LYS A 241 14.68 20.74 -3.38
CA LYS A 241 14.68 21.69 -4.50
C LYS A 241 14.75 20.99 -5.85
N PHE A 242 15.67 20.05 -6.00
CA PHE A 242 15.80 19.29 -7.25
C PHE A 242 14.52 18.49 -7.53
N LEU A 243 13.97 17.85 -6.49
CA LEU A 243 12.71 17.12 -6.61
C LEU A 243 11.55 18.02 -7.02
N ALA A 244 11.42 19.20 -6.41
CA ALA A 244 10.38 20.16 -6.81
C ALA A 244 10.52 20.59 -8.28
N LEU A 245 11.74 20.75 -8.78
CA LEU A 245 12.01 21.07 -10.18
C LEU A 245 11.57 19.95 -11.12
N GLN A 246 12.00 18.72 -10.83
CA GLN A 246 11.63 17.54 -11.61
C GLN A 246 10.11 17.31 -11.58
N MET A 247 9.50 17.36 -10.41
CA MET A 247 8.05 17.23 -10.23
C MET A 247 7.29 18.28 -11.03
N SER A 248 7.77 19.52 -11.07
CA SER A 248 7.14 20.61 -11.83
C SER A 248 7.36 20.50 -13.33
N GLU A 249 8.44 19.84 -13.77
CA GLU A 249 8.66 19.49 -15.17
C GLU A 249 7.68 18.44 -15.64
N GLU A 250 7.60 17.33 -14.91
CA GLU A 250 6.68 16.23 -15.20
C GLU A 250 5.23 16.72 -15.23
N ASP A 251 4.82 17.50 -14.22
CA ASP A 251 3.47 18.06 -14.18
C ASP A 251 3.23 19.05 -15.34
N HIS A 252 4.21 19.87 -15.71
CA HIS A 252 4.05 20.80 -16.82
C HIS A 252 3.86 20.07 -18.16
N LEU A 253 4.61 18.98 -18.40
CA LEU A 253 4.44 18.14 -19.59
C LEU A 253 3.03 17.52 -19.64
N GLN A 254 2.53 17.03 -18.50
CA GLN A 254 1.15 16.53 -18.40
C GLN A 254 0.12 17.64 -18.71
N PHE A 255 0.36 18.87 -18.25
CA PHE A 255 -0.51 20.01 -18.59
C PHE A 255 -0.47 20.36 -20.08
N GLN A 256 0.70 20.29 -20.73
CA GLN A 256 0.83 20.53 -22.17
C GLN A 256 0.14 19.45 -23.03
N GLU A 257 0.15 18.19 -22.58
CA GLU A 257 -0.59 17.11 -23.23
C GLU A 257 -2.10 17.39 -23.23
N ILE A 258 -2.64 17.87 -22.11
CA ILE A 258 -4.05 18.30 -21.99
C ILE A 258 -4.36 19.45 -22.95
N GLU A 259 -3.51 20.47 -22.97
CA GLU A 259 -3.70 21.66 -23.82
C GLU A 259 -3.73 21.33 -25.31
N SER A 260 -3.02 20.27 -25.71
CA SER A 260 -2.92 19.82 -27.10
C SER A 260 -4.13 19.00 -27.55
N CYS A 261 -5.00 18.57 -26.64
CA CYS A 261 -6.25 17.89 -26.98
C CYS A 261 -7.31 18.91 -27.45
N PRO A 262 -7.94 18.71 -28.63
CA PRO A 262 -9.03 19.58 -29.08
C PRO A 262 -10.16 19.60 -28.05
N LEU A 263 -10.65 20.79 -27.66
CA LEU A 263 -11.70 20.95 -26.65
C LEU A 263 -13.00 20.18 -26.99
N GLY A 264 -13.27 19.91 -28.28
CA GLY A 264 -14.40 19.08 -28.74
C GLY A 264 -14.13 17.56 -28.78
N ALA A 265 -12.89 17.13 -28.54
CA ALA A 265 -12.45 15.74 -28.42
C ALA A 265 -12.03 15.38 -26.98
N LEU A 266 -12.15 16.34 -26.05
CA LEU A 266 -12.08 16.10 -24.62
C LEU A 266 -13.29 15.27 -24.21
N ASP A 267 -13.17 13.96 -24.38
CA ASP A 267 -13.96 13.03 -23.61
C ASP A 267 -13.58 13.28 -22.14
N ASN A 268 -14.40 14.09 -21.44
CA ASN A 268 -14.25 14.39 -20.02
C ASN A 268 -14.04 13.11 -19.20
N ASN A 269 -14.50 11.95 -19.71
CA ASN A 269 -14.34 10.63 -19.14
C ASN A 269 -12.92 10.03 -19.20
N LYS A 270 -11.93 10.68 -19.86
CA LYS A 270 -10.55 10.15 -19.95
C LYS A 270 -9.48 11.12 -19.43
N LEU A 271 -9.66 12.42 -19.64
CA LEU A 271 -8.66 13.42 -19.27
C LEU A 271 -8.53 13.60 -17.74
N PHE A 272 -9.64 13.93 -17.08
CA PHE A 272 -9.68 14.13 -15.63
C PHE A 272 -9.26 12.87 -14.86
N PRO A 273 -9.71 11.65 -15.25
CA PRO A 273 -9.22 10.43 -14.62
C PRO A 273 -7.69 10.25 -14.69
N SER A 274 -7.07 10.56 -15.83
CA SER A 274 -5.61 10.42 -15.97
C SER A 274 -4.86 11.35 -15.02
N ILE A 275 -5.19 12.64 -15.03
CA ILE A 275 -4.51 13.64 -14.20
C ILE A 275 -4.82 13.39 -12.72
N ASN A 276 -6.08 13.13 -12.39
CA ASN A 276 -6.46 12.81 -11.01
C ASN A 276 -5.75 11.53 -10.51
N SER A 277 -5.54 10.53 -11.37
CA SER A 277 -4.74 9.35 -11.02
C SER A 277 -3.28 9.72 -10.72
N TRP A 278 -2.69 10.65 -11.48
CA TRP A 278 -1.34 11.16 -11.23
C TRP A 278 -1.25 11.94 -9.91
N TRP A 279 -2.21 12.84 -9.65
CA TRP A 279 -2.31 13.57 -8.38
C TRP A 279 -2.46 12.61 -7.19
N THR A 280 -3.36 11.63 -7.32
CA THR A 280 -3.62 10.61 -6.31
C THR A 280 -2.38 9.76 -6.04
N ARG A 281 -1.63 9.38 -7.08
CA ARG A 281 -0.36 8.65 -6.94
C ARG A 281 0.66 9.46 -6.13
N ARG A 282 0.78 10.76 -6.36
CA ARG A 282 1.65 11.65 -5.57
C ARG A 282 1.19 11.77 -4.12
N CYS A 283 -0.11 11.93 -3.89
CA CYS A 283 -0.69 11.93 -2.54
C CYS A 283 -0.30 10.66 -1.77
N ARG A 284 -0.48 9.50 -2.39
CA ARG A 284 -0.15 8.20 -1.79
C ARG A 284 1.35 8.07 -1.53
N ALA A 285 2.20 8.42 -2.50
CA ALA A 285 3.65 8.36 -2.31
C ALA A 285 4.12 9.24 -1.13
N VAL A 286 3.56 10.43 -0.98
CA VAL A 286 3.85 11.32 0.16
C VAL A 286 3.31 10.74 1.46
N GLN A 287 2.07 10.23 1.47
CA GLN A 287 1.47 9.55 2.62
C GLN A 287 2.35 8.40 3.10
N GLU A 288 2.74 7.49 2.21
CA GLU A 288 3.60 6.34 2.56
C GLU A 288 4.95 6.81 3.14
N CYS A 289 5.57 7.82 2.54
CA CYS A 289 6.85 8.36 3.01
C CYS A 289 6.79 9.07 4.37
N THR A 290 5.61 9.44 4.88
CA THR A 290 5.49 10.00 6.23
C THR A 290 5.91 9.01 7.32
N ALA A 291 5.84 7.70 7.04
CA ALA A 291 6.25 6.65 7.98
C ALA A 291 7.78 6.45 8.06
N ALA A 292 8.55 6.97 7.09
CA ALA A 292 10.00 6.72 6.97
C ALA A 292 10.88 7.51 7.97
N GLY A 293 10.28 8.18 8.95
CA GLY A 293 10.96 8.90 10.03
C GLY A 293 11.16 10.40 9.79
N ASP A 294 11.74 11.08 10.78
CA ASP A 294 11.69 12.54 10.86
C ASP A 294 12.58 13.26 9.84
N GLU A 295 13.69 12.65 9.42
CA GLU A 295 14.51 13.21 8.33
C GLU A 295 13.70 13.31 7.03
N VAL A 296 12.97 12.25 6.68
CA VAL A 296 12.13 12.20 5.48
C VAL A 296 10.97 13.19 5.61
N LYS A 297 10.30 13.25 6.77
CA LYS A 297 9.26 14.25 7.04
C LYS A 297 9.78 15.69 6.88
N SER A 298 10.97 16.00 7.41
CA SER A 298 11.59 17.32 7.25
C SER A 298 11.85 17.65 5.77
N LYS A 299 12.31 16.67 4.98
CA LYS A 299 12.48 16.84 3.52
C LYS A 299 11.15 17.04 2.81
N LEU A 300 10.07 16.36 3.22
CA LEU A 300 8.72 16.56 2.69
C LEU A 300 8.20 17.98 2.97
N VAL A 301 8.37 18.50 4.19
CA VAL A 301 8.01 19.89 4.52
C VAL A 301 8.75 20.88 3.63
N LYS A 302 10.06 20.70 3.46
CA LYS A 302 10.88 21.54 2.56
C LYS A 302 10.41 21.42 1.10
N LEU A 303 10.09 20.23 0.64
CA LEU A 303 9.59 19.98 -0.72
C LEU A 303 8.29 20.75 -0.97
N VAL A 304 7.31 20.66 -0.06
CA VAL A 304 6.04 21.40 -0.13
C VAL A 304 6.29 22.91 -0.23
N LYS A 305 7.18 23.46 0.61
CA LYS A 305 7.53 24.87 0.58
C LYS A 305 8.14 25.30 -0.76
N VAL A 306 9.02 24.48 -1.34
CA VAL A 306 9.63 24.79 -2.64
C VAL A 306 8.61 24.70 -3.77
N LEU A 307 7.78 23.65 -3.81
CA LEU A 307 6.70 23.51 -4.79
C LEU A 307 5.74 24.72 -4.76
N ASN A 308 5.36 25.16 -3.55
CA ASN A 308 4.51 26.34 -3.38
C ASN A 308 5.18 27.62 -3.87
N LYS A 309 6.47 27.83 -3.53
CA LYS A 309 7.26 28.97 -4.06
C LYS A 309 7.33 28.95 -5.58
N MET A 310 7.45 27.76 -6.17
CA MET A 310 7.44 27.54 -7.61
C MET A 310 6.05 27.65 -8.25
N ARG A 311 5.00 27.93 -7.47
CA ARG A 311 3.60 27.97 -7.93
C ARG A 311 3.16 26.69 -8.64
N ASN A 312 3.74 25.56 -8.26
CA ASN A 312 3.21 24.25 -8.62
C ASN A 312 2.18 23.84 -7.55
N TYR A 313 1.00 24.45 -7.61
CA TYR A 313 -0.08 24.19 -6.65
C TYR A 313 -0.69 22.81 -6.83
N TYR A 314 -0.62 22.25 -8.03
CA TYR A 314 -0.99 20.88 -8.32
C TYR A 314 -0.23 19.88 -7.44
N SER A 315 1.11 19.87 -7.49
CA SER A 315 1.91 19.00 -6.62
C SER A 315 1.96 19.46 -5.16
N THR A 316 1.84 20.76 -4.89
CA THR A 316 1.75 21.28 -3.50
C THR A 316 0.54 20.70 -2.77
N THR A 317 -0.64 20.76 -3.40
CA THR A 317 -1.87 20.20 -2.82
C THR A 317 -1.83 18.69 -2.70
N ALA A 318 -1.22 17.99 -3.68
CA ALA A 318 -1.00 16.55 -3.58
C ALA A 318 -0.15 16.18 -2.36
N ALA A 319 0.96 16.90 -2.16
CA ALA A 319 1.84 16.67 -1.02
C ALA A 319 1.17 17.02 0.32
N LEU A 320 0.48 18.15 0.42
CA LEU A 320 -0.28 18.52 1.63
C LEU A 320 -1.35 17.48 1.98
N ARG A 321 -2.07 16.97 0.97
CA ARG A 321 -3.06 15.92 1.17
C ARG A 321 -2.40 14.63 1.65
N GLY A 322 -1.28 14.23 1.03
CA GLY A 322 -0.50 13.08 1.46
C GLY A 322 -0.03 13.18 2.91
N LEU A 323 0.49 14.33 3.33
CA LEU A 323 0.90 14.57 4.73
C LEU A 323 -0.28 14.42 5.69
N THR A 324 -1.44 14.98 5.33
CA THR A 324 -2.67 14.88 6.14
C THR A 324 -3.14 13.43 6.27
N LEU A 325 -3.15 12.68 5.17
CA LEU A 325 -3.51 11.25 5.18
C LEU A 325 -2.50 10.41 5.98
N GLY A 326 -1.24 10.84 6.02
CA GLY A 326 -0.19 10.25 6.86
C GLY A 326 -0.27 10.66 8.32
N CYS A 327 -1.32 11.39 8.72
CA CYS A 327 -1.48 11.95 10.08
C CYS A 327 -0.27 12.81 10.50
N PHE A 328 0.40 13.46 9.54
CA PHE A 328 1.52 14.34 9.80
C PHE A 328 1.12 15.80 9.55
N HIS A 329 1.19 16.58 10.62
CA HIS A 329 0.94 18.01 10.62
C HIS A 329 2.22 18.75 11.00
N SER A 330 2.52 19.81 10.26
CA SER A 330 3.70 20.65 10.49
C SER A 330 3.26 22.11 10.57
N GLU A 331 3.55 22.76 11.71
CA GLU A 331 3.27 24.18 11.95
C GLU A 331 3.88 25.08 10.86
N GLU A 332 4.99 24.64 10.28
CA GLU A 332 5.66 25.30 9.16
C GLU A 332 4.80 25.42 7.88
N LEU A 333 3.69 24.67 7.80
CA LEU A 333 2.79 24.58 6.65
C LEU A 333 1.36 25.05 6.97
N ASP A 334 1.07 25.55 8.17
CA ASP A 334 -0.30 25.93 8.62
C ASP A 334 -1.04 26.82 7.62
N GLY A 335 -0.35 27.85 7.13
CA GLY A 335 -0.90 28.78 6.15
C GLY A 335 -1.25 28.14 4.79
N LEU A 336 -0.70 26.95 4.48
CA LEU A 336 -0.92 26.24 3.22
C LEU A 336 -2.01 25.16 3.32
N TYR A 337 -2.32 24.62 4.50
CA TYR A 337 -3.35 23.58 4.64
C TYR A 337 -4.75 24.04 4.20
N LYS A 338 -5.04 25.35 4.27
CA LYS A 338 -6.27 25.95 3.72
C LYS A 338 -6.45 25.71 2.21
N MET A 339 -5.39 25.35 1.48
CA MET A 339 -5.47 25.05 0.05
C MET A 339 -6.16 23.70 -0.24
N ILE A 340 -6.16 22.78 0.71
CA ILE A 340 -6.76 21.45 0.55
C ILE A 340 -8.06 21.28 1.35
N ASP A 341 -8.51 22.34 2.01
CA ASP A 341 -9.80 22.38 2.70
C ASP A 341 -10.93 22.40 1.67
N PRO A 342 -11.82 21.40 1.64
CA PRO A 342 -12.93 21.36 0.69
C PRO A 342 -14.04 22.40 0.97
N HIS A 343 -14.01 23.10 2.11
CA HIS A 343 -15.04 24.07 2.49
C HIS A 343 -15.24 25.15 1.40
N ASN A 344 -16.51 25.42 1.08
CA ASN A 344 -16.93 26.35 0.03
C ASN A 344 -16.20 26.13 -1.31
N ASN A 345 -16.06 24.87 -1.74
CA ASN A 345 -15.39 24.49 -3.00
C ASN A 345 -13.95 25.02 -3.06
N TYR A 346 -13.17 24.66 -2.04
CA TYR A 346 -11.75 25.02 -1.91
C TYR A 346 -11.51 26.54 -1.92
N GLN A 347 -12.35 27.30 -1.20
CA GLN A 347 -12.27 28.77 -1.16
C GLN A 347 -10.89 29.28 -0.74
N GLY A 348 -10.23 28.59 0.20
CA GLY A 348 -8.87 28.95 0.65
C GLY A 348 -7.84 28.89 -0.48
N TYR A 349 -7.92 27.87 -1.35
CA TYR A 349 -7.12 27.78 -2.57
C TYR A 349 -7.52 28.86 -3.57
N ARG A 350 -8.82 29.01 -3.88
CA ARG A 350 -9.30 29.99 -4.88
C ARG A 350 -8.86 31.41 -4.55
N ASN A 351 -8.93 31.82 -3.29
CA ASN A 351 -8.48 33.14 -2.83
C ASN A 351 -6.98 33.36 -3.05
N MET A 352 -6.14 32.32 -2.96
CA MET A 352 -4.71 32.41 -3.24
C MET A 352 -4.39 32.50 -4.73
N MET A 353 -5.32 32.15 -5.61
CA MET A 353 -5.13 32.11 -7.07
C MET A 353 -5.60 33.38 -7.79
N LEU A 354 -6.24 34.32 -7.09
CA LEU A 354 -6.84 35.52 -7.69
C LEU A 354 -5.83 36.46 -8.38
N ASP A 355 -4.53 36.27 -8.16
CA ASP A 355 -3.49 37.13 -8.72
C ASP A 355 -3.23 36.92 -10.24
N GLY A 356 -3.85 35.92 -10.88
CA GLY A 356 -3.79 35.70 -12.34
C GLY A 356 -2.41 35.34 -12.90
N ARG A 357 -1.46 34.93 -12.04
CA ARG A 357 -0.07 34.65 -12.43
C ARG A 357 0.10 33.21 -12.92
N SER A 358 1.09 32.98 -13.78
CA SER A 358 1.40 31.64 -14.31
C SER A 358 1.74 30.65 -13.20
N ALA A 359 1.09 29.49 -13.24
CA ALA A 359 1.13 28.45 -12.21
C ALA A 359 0.67 27.10 -12.80
N LEU A 360 0.99 26.01 -12.11
CA LEU A 360 0.33 24.71 -12.31
C LEU A 360 -0.75 24.56 -11.25
N HIS A 361 -2.01 24.61 -11.67
CA HIS A 361 -3.16 24.72 -10.77
C HIS A 361 -3.63 23.37 -10.22
N PHE A 362 -4.24 23.42 -9.04
CA PHE A 362 -4.97 22.28 -8.49
C PHE A 362 -6.29 22.13 -9.23
N LEU A 363 -6.55 20.97 -9.84
CA LEU A 363 -7.64 20.79 -10.80
C LEU A 363 -8.95 20.25 -10.21
N VAL A 364 -8.94 19.69 -8.99
CA VAL A 364 -10.14 19.12 -8.35
C VAL A 364 -11.29 20.13 -8.20
N PRO A 365 -11.06 21.40 -7.80
CA PRO A 365 -12.16 22.37 -7.73
C PRO A 365 -12.82 22.64 -9.09
N MET A 366 -12.06 22.49 -10.19
CA MET A 366 -12.51 22.76 -11.55
C MET A 366 -13.28 21.58 -12.11
N GLU A 367 -12.88 20.36 -11.75
CA GLU A 367 -13.66 19.15 -12.03
C GLU A 367 -15.05 19.25 -11.38
N GLN A 368 -15.14 19.74 -10.13
CA GLN A 368 -16.41 19.99 -9.46
C GLN A 368 -17.26 21.04 -10.19
N ASP A 369 -16.65 22.14 -10.65
CA ASP A 369 -17.37 23.20 -11.37
C ASP A 369 -17.97 22.67 -12.69
N ILE A 370 -17.23 21.84 -13.43
CA ILE A 370 -17.70 21.22 -14.68
C ILE A 370 -18.84 20.23 -14.39
N GLN A 371 -18.68 19.39 -13.36
CA GLN A 371 -19.70 18.40 -13.00
C GLN A 371 -21.01 19.04 -12.51
N LEU A 372 -20.92 20.15 -11.75
CA LEU A 372 -22.09 20.80 -11.16
C LEU A 372 -22.76 21.82 -12.09
N TYR A 373 -21.98 22.56 -12.87
CA TYR A 373 -22.48 23.72 -13.63
C TYR A 373 -22.27 23.60 -15.14
N GLY A 374 -21.53 22.59 -15.62
CA GLY A 374 -21.18 22.45 -17.04
C GLY A 374 -20.25 23.56 -17.54
N ASP A 375 -19.62 24.33 -16.65
CA ASP A 375 -18.79 25.47 -16.98
C ASP A 375 -17.31 25.08 -17.14
N SER A 376 -16.81 25.15 -18.36
CA SER A 376 -15.41 24.88 -18.71
C SER A 376 -14.55 26.16 -18.77
N SER A 377 -15.11 27.35 -18.55
CA SER A 377 -14.39 28.62 -18.66
C SER A 377 -13.21 28.72 -17.68
N THR A 378 -13.41 28.23 -16.44
CA THR A 378 -12.36 28.17 -15.41
C THR A 378 -11.22 27.23 -15.82
N LEU A 379 -11.52 26.11 -16.49
CA LEU A 379 -10.51 25.18 -17.00
C LEU A 379 -9.65 25.85 -18.08
N VAL A 380 -10.25 26.59 -19.00
CA VAL A 380 -9.53 27.32 -20.06
C VAL A 380 -8.58 28.36 -19.47
N LEU A 381 -9.01 29.09 -18.43
CA LEU A 381 -8.16 30.06 -17.73
C LEU A 381 -6.96 29.39 -17.04
N VAL A 382 -7.22 28.25 -16.39
CA VAL A 382 -6.20 27.45 -15.69
C VAL A 382 -5.16 26.88 -16.65
N LEU A 383 -5.59 26.33 -17.78
CA LEU A 383 -4.70 25.84 -18.83
C LEU A 383 -3.99 27.00 -19.54
N GLY A 384 -4.60 28.18 -19.61
CA GLY A 384 -3.92 29.40 -20.07
C GLY A 384 -2.75 29.79 -19.17
N ALA A 385 -2.92 29.66 -17.85
CA ALA A 385 -1.90 29.99 -16.86
C ALA A 385 -0.70 29.03 -16.87
N SER A 386 -0.87 27.77 -17.29
CA SER A 386 0.25 26.83 -17.44
C SER A 386 1.18 27.18 -18.61
N LYS A 387 0.73 27.84 -19.68
CA LYS A 387 1.55 28.14 -20.87
C LYS A 387 2.82 28.94 -20.56
N ALA A 388 2.72 29.93 -19.68
CA ALA A 388 3.84 30.78 -19.28
C ALA A 388 4.59 30.23 -18.04
N TYR A 389 4.24 29.02 -17.57
CA TYR A 389 4.84 28.43 -16.38
C TYR A 389 6.33 28.13 -16.55
N SER A 390 6.77 27.73 -17.74
CA SER A 390 8.18 27.43 -18.04
C SER A 390 9.11 28.62 -17.75
N ALA A 391 8.69 29.84 -18.08
CA ALA A 391 9.43 31.08 -17.79
C ALA A 391 9.47 31.39 -16.28
N VAL A 392 8.35 31.24 -15.59
CA VAL A 392 8.26 31.41 -14.13
C VAL A 392 9.14 30.39 -13.41
N ARG A 393 9.10 29.13 -13.84
CA ARG A 393 9.95 28.05 -13.32
C ARG A 393 11.43 28.37 -13.50
N ALA A 394 11.85 28.78 -14.70
CA ALA A 394 13.25 29.10 -15.00
C ALA A 394 13.77 30.30 -14.17
N PHE A 395 12.95 31.34 -14.02
CA PHE A 395 13.27 32.50 -13.17
C PHE A 395 13.39 32.09 -11.70
N ILE A 396 12.43 31.35 -11.17
CA ILE A 396 12.46 30.92 -9.77
C ILE A 396 13.66 29.97 -9.52
N ALA A 397 13.96 29.07 -10.46
CA ALA A 397 15.11 28.18 -10.38
C ALA A 397 16.45 28.93 -10.34
N SER A 398 16.57 30.06 -11.04
CA SER A 398 17.78 30.89 -11.06
C SER A 398 17.96 31.69 -9.77
N CYS A 399 16.87 32.13 -9.12
CA CYS A 399 16.90 32.80 -7.81
C CYS A 399 17.36 31.92 -6.64
N PHE A 400 17.56 30.62 -6.87
CA PHE A 400 18.03 29.68 -5.87
C PHE A 400 19.49 29.21 -6.09
N LYS A 401 20.22 29.82 -7.02
CA LYS A 401 21.69 29.71 -7.10
C LYS A 401 22.30 30.72 -6.14
#